data_AF-A0A5C7GYM5-F1
#
_entry.id   AF-A0A5C7GYM5-F1
#
_cell.length_a   1.000
_cell.length_b   1.000
_cell.length_c   1.000
_cell.angle_alpha   90.00
_cell.angle_beta   90.00
_cell.angle_gamma   90.00
#
_symmetry.space_group_name_H-M   'P 1'
#
loop_
_entity.id
_entity.type
_entity.pdbx_description
1 polymer ?
#
loop_
_entity_poly.entity_id
_entity_poly.type
_entity_poly.pdbx_seq_one_letter_code
_entity_poly.pdbx_strand_id
1 'polypeptide(L)'
;MAPVGSANFSPPTSLYLVSPCVQRQRLLISKNMHRGQHIVKFCVSSNLMATTTERRGFGFKNLTETFLVDVHRAEGGPLNVGLNAPLCINGSSNLDKVENVAVRIELSNGCVGWGEVAVLPNLVTVDQEEALETVLEACQFLKESPPMTLNLVLDEIGGNILPGPQFASVRAGVETALIDAVANSIAVPLWRLLFGGVSNSLFTAITVKDTYTSEEAFQVLAKSTEMGVTTILLEQPVHRDDWEGLRDINNVIARDVYGVNVIADESCRSLIDVQKIVKENHTDVIINIKLAKFGVLGTLEIVEFARKSGLNLMIDSMVETRLATGFAGHLAAGPGCFK
;
A
#
# COMPACT_ATOMS: atom_id res chain seq x y z
N MET A 1 -0.90 13.19 53.43
CA MET A 1 0.55 13.06 53.18
C MET A 1 0.74 12.06 52.06
N ALA A 2 1.60 12.44 51.10
CA ALA A 2 1.77 11.86 49.77
C ALA A 2 2.62 10.55 49.79
N PRO A 3 3.06 9.97 48.64
CA PRO A 3 2.66 8.63 48.17
C PRO A 3 3.85 7.65 48.01
N VAL A 4 3.57 6.39 47.68
CA VAL A 4 4.54 5.37 47.24
C VAL A 4 3.92 4.67 46.02
N GLY A 5 4.53 4.47 44.86
CA GLY A 5 5.84 4.84 44.34
C GLY A 5 5.84 4.58 42.82
N SER A 6 6.53 5.44 42.07
CA SER A 6 6.73 5.36 40.63
C SER A 6 7.82 4.35 40.27
N ALA A 7 7.49 3.37 39.43
CA ALA A 7 8.49 2.50 38.82
C ALA A 7 9.07 3.21 37.58
N ASN A 8 10.29 3.73 37.73
CA ASN A 8 11.11 4.26 36.64
C ASN A 8 11.53 3.10 35.71
N PHE A 9 11.14 3.18 34.44
CA PHE A 9 11.76 2.39 33.38
C PHE A 9 12.86 3.23 32.71
N SER A 10 14.11 2.93 33.03
CA SER A 10 15.30 3.32 32.26
C SER A 10 15.71 2.16 31.33
N PRO A 11 16.16 2.43 30.09
CA PRO A 11 16.56 1.36 29.17
C PRO A 11 17.98 0.86 29.51
N PRO A 12 18.26 -0.46 29.40
CA PRO A 12 19.60 -0.96 29.60
C PRO A 12 20.50 -0.62 28.41
N THR A 13 21.69 -0.13 28.76
CA THR A 13 22.80 0.20 27.88
C THR A 13 23.50 -1.08 27.39
N SER A 14 23.82 -1.12 26.09
CA SER A 14 24.76 -2.03 25.40
C SER A 14 24.56 -3.56 25.49
N LEU A 15 24.28 -4.19 24.35
CA LEU A 15 24.55 -5.61 24.10
C LEU A 15 25.20 -5.79 22.72
N TYR A 16 26.27 -6.58 22.73
CA TYR A 16 27.27 -6.77 21.69
C TYR A 16 26.73 -7.51 20.45
N LEU A 17 27.11 -7.06 19.26
CA LEU A 17 26.99 -7.80 18.00
C LEU A 17 28.03 -8.91 17.94
N VAL A 18 27.59 -10.17 17.99
CA VAL A 18 28.40 -11.33 17.62
C VAL A 18 28.11 -11.66 16.15
N SER A 19 29.07 -11.39 15.28
CA SER A 19 29.09 -11.89 13.89
C SER A 19 29.49 -13.36 13.83
N PRO A 20 28.98 -14.12 12.85
CA PRO A 20 29.88 -14.99 12.12
C PRO A 20 29.70 -14.94 10.59
N CYS A 21 30.85 -14.98 9.90
CA CYS A 21 31.06 -15.45 8.53
C CYS A 21 30.71 -14.50 7.36
N VAL A 22 31.53 -13.48 7.16
CA VAL A 22 31.68 -12.82 5.83
C VAL A 22 32.73 -13.59 5.04
N GLN A 23 32.30 -14.38 4.05
CA GLN A 23 33.19 -14.74 2.94
C GLN A 23 33.46 -13.48 2.11
N ARG A 24 34.74 -13.13 1.96
CA ARG A 24 35.21 -12.00 1.15
C ARG A 24 34.66 -12.09 -0.28
N GLN A 25 33.76 -11.20 -0.67
CA GLN A 25 33.42 -10.97 -2.08
C GLN A 25 34.27 -9.82 -2.64
N ARG A 26 34.92 -10.07 -3.77
CA ARG A 26 35.72 -9.07 -4.50
C ARG A 26 34.79 -8.12 -5.25
N LEU A 27 34.91 -6.83 -4.94
CA LEU A 27 34.35 -5.73 -5.72
C LEU A 27 35.06 -5.69 -7.09
N LEU A 28 34.34 -5.95 -8.19
CA LEU A 28 34.82 -5.70 -9.54
C LEU A 28 34.09 -4.47 -10.09
N ILE A 29 34.73 -3.31 -9.97
CA ILE A 29 34.27 -2.06 -10.61
C ILE A 29 34.72 -2.12 -12.07
N SER A 30 33.81 -2.48 -12.97
CA SER A 30 34.02 -2.34 -14.41
C SER A 30 33.67 -0.91 -14.84
N LYS A 31 34.68 -0.10 -15.16
CA LYS A 31 34.48 1.19 -15.85
C LYS A 31 34.15 0.92 -17.31
N ASN A 32 32.92 1.23 -17.74
CA ASN A 32 32.65 1.45 -19.16
C ASN A 32 32.52 2.96 -19.41
N MET A 33 33.49 3.49 -20.14
CA MET A 33 33.71 4.91 -20.33
C MET A 33 32.97 5.40 -21.57
N HIS A 34 31.63 5.39 -21.56
CA HIS A 34 30.81 6.23 -22.47
C HIS A 34 29.39 6.39 -21.89
N ARG A 35 29.01 7.66 -21.65
CA ARG A 35 27.77 8.17 -21.04
C ARG A 35 27.71 8.01 -19.51
N GLY A 36 27.83 9.14 -18.81
CA GLY A 36 27.90 9.25 -17.34
C GLY A 36 26.60 8.88 -16.61
N GLN A 37 26.24 7.60 -16.62
CA GLN A 37 25.25 7.03 -15.70
C GLN A 37 25.96 6.10 -14.71
N HIS A 38 25.86 6.42 -13.42
CA HIS A 38 26.24 5.49 -12.35
C HIS A 38 25.10 4.52 -12.11
N ILE A 39 25.07 3.40 -12.84
CA ILE A 39 24.18 2.28 -12.52
C ILE A 39 24.93 1.33 -11.60
N VAL A 40 24.57 1.31 -10.32
CA VAL A 40 25.06 0.28 -9.38
C VAL A 40 24.20 -0.98 -9.60
N LYS A 41 24.68 -1.88 -10.46
CA LYS A 41 24.08 -3.21 -10.65
C LYS A 41 24.62 -4.17 -9.60
N PHE A 42 23.78 -4.60 -8.67
CA PHE A 42 24.05 -5.77 -7.84
C PHE A 42 23.69 -7.02 -8.64
N CYS A 43 24.71 -7.70 -9.20
CA CYS A 43 24.52 -8.98 -9.89
C CYS A 43 24.74 -10.10 -8.88
N VAL A 44 23.64 -10.71 -8.40
CA VAL A 44 23.70 -12.04 -7.79
C VAL A 44 23.51 -13.02 -8.93
N SER A 45 24.59 -13.71 -9.32
CA SER A 45 24.51 -14.77 -10.32
C SER A 45 23.80 -15.98 -9.73
N SER A 46 22.51 -16.12 -10.00
CA SER A 46 21.81 -17.40 -9.90
C SER A 46 21.45 -17.86 -11.32
N ASN A 47 22.30 -18.74 -11.87
CA ASN A 47 21.93 -19.56 -13.02
C ASN A 47 20.85 -20.55 -12.57
N LEU A 48 19.59 -20.14 -12.66
CA LEU A 48 18.49 -21.10 -12.73
C LEU A 48 17.61 -20.69 -13.91
N MET A 49 17.66 -21.48 -14.98
CA MET A 49 16.69 -21.38 -16.06
C MET A 49 15.30 -21.61 -15.48
N ALA A 50 14.50 -20.55 -15.42
CA ALA A 50 13.11 -20.64 -15.04
C ALA A 50 12.34 -21.28 -16.20
N THR A 51 12.05 -22.56 -16.06
CA THR A 51 11.06 -23.25 -16.90
C THR A 51 9.71 -22.57 -16.72
N THR A 52 9.11 -22.14 -17.83
CA THR A 52 7.77 -21.59 -17.94
C THR A 52 6.72 -22.67 -17.66
N THR A 53 6.48 -22.97 -16.39
CA THR A 53 5.22 -23.58 -15.95
C THR A 53 4.25 -22.46 -15.61
N GLU A 54 3.08 -22.47 -16.24
CA GLU A 54 1.96 -21.58 -15.89
C GLU A 54 1.75 -21.58 -14.37
N ARG A 55 2.13 -20.49 -13.71
CA ARG A 55 1.85 -20.27 -12.29
C ARG A 55 0.36 -19.98 -12.15
N ARG A 56 -0.45 -21.03 -12.06
CA ARG A 56 -1.86 -20.93 -11.66
C ARG A 56 -1.89 -20.27 -10.27
N GLY A 57 -2.42 -19.05 -10.20
CA GLY A 57 -2.74 -18.38 -8.94
C GLY A 57 -3.88 -19.15 -8.27
N PHE A 58 -3.54 -20.13 -7.45
CA PHE A 58 -4.48 -20.95 -6.70
C PHE A 58 -4.15 -20.79 -5.22
N GLY A 59 -5.08 -20.22 -4.45
CA GLY A 59 -4.91 -20.07 -3.00
C GLY A 59 -6.00 -19.22 -2.38
N PHE A 60 -5.93 -17.89 -2.57
CA PHE A 60 -6.75 -16.96 -1.80
C PHE A 60 -8.25 -17.12 -2.03
N LYS A 61 -8.73 -17.17 -3.28
CA LYS A 61 -10.17 -17.31 -3.57
C LYS A 61 -10.77 -18.61 -3.01
N ASN A 62 -10.07 -19.73 -3.17
CA ASN A 62 -10.53 -20.99 -2.58
C ASN A 62 -10.48 -20.93 -1.04
N LEU A 63 -9.47 -20.25 -0.47
CA LEU A 63 -9.39 -20.05 0.96
C LEU A 63 -10.55 -19.20 1.47
N THR A 64 -10.91 -18.10 0.80
CA THR A 64 -12.00 -17.23 1.26
C THR A 64 -13.34 -17.98 1.27
N GLU A 65 -13.55 -18.90 0.32
CA GLU A 65 -14.76 -19.73 0.23
C GLU A 65 -14.79 -20.90 1.24
N THR A 66 -13.63 -21.35 1.77
CA THR A 66 -13.54 -22.58 2.58
C THR A 66 -13.12 -22.35 4.03
N PHE A 67 -12.39 -21.28 4.33
CA PHE A 67 -11.90 -21.00 5.67
C PHE A 67 -13.02 -20.39 6.52
N LEU A 68 -13.39 -21.07 7.60
CA LEU A 68 -14.35 -20.57 8.58
C LEU A 68 -13.65 -19.65 9.56
N VAL A 69 -14.08 -18.39 9.56
CA VAL A 69 -13.70 -17.37 10.52
C VAL A 69 -14.60 -17.49 11.73
N ASP A 70 -14.00 -17.71 12.89
CA ASP A 70 -14.65 -17.67 14.19
C ASP A 70 -13.83 -16.73 15.07
N VAL A 71 -14.40 -15.59 15.45
CA VAL A 71 -13.70 -14.51 16.14
C VAL A 71 -13.92 -14.62 17.63
N HIS A 72 -12.83 -14.80 18.38
CA HIS A 72 -12.86 -14.81 19.83
C HIS A 72 -12.84 -13.39 20.42
N ARG A 73 -12.04 -12.50 19.82
CA ARG A 73 -11.88 -11.12 20.28
C ARG A 73 -11.57 -10.19 19.11
N ALA A 74 -12.21 -9.04 19.07
CA ALA A 74 -11.90 -7.95 18.14
C ALA A 74 -11.91 -6.62 18.90
N GLU A 75 -10.87 -5.81 18.68
CA GLU A 75 -10.66 -4.54 19.37
C GLU A 75 -9.97 -3.51 18.48
N GLY A 76 -10.38 -2.25 18.64
CA GLY A 76 -9.76 -1.08 18.02
C GLY A 76 -9.22 -0.14 19.09
N GLY A 77 -8.10 0.52 18.79
CA GLY A 77 -7.51 1.51 19.71
C GLY A 77 -6.65 2.55 18.98
N PRO A 78 -6.46 3.74 19.57
CA PRO A 78 -5.68 4.80 18.95
C PRO A 78 -4.23 4.36 18.75
N LEU A 79 -3.69 4.64 17.56
CA LEU A 79 -2.30 4.41 17.17
C LEU A 79 -1.63 5.75 16.89
N ASN A 80 -1.12 6.35 17.96
CA ASN A 80 -0.47 7.65 17.90
C ASN A 80 1.05 7.49 17.83
N VAL A 81 1.66 7.93 16.72
CA VAL A 81 3.10 7.79 16.48
C VAL A 81 3.72 9.13 16.12
N GLY A 82 4.70 9.59 16.90
CA GLY A 82 5.43 10.83 16.61
C GLY A 82 6.28 10.70 15.35
N LEU A 83 6.31 11.76 14.54
CA LEU A 83 7.14 11.85 13.34
C LEU A 83 8.53 12.38 13.70
N ASN A 84 9.57 11.89 13.02
CA ASN A 84 10.95 12.35 13.23
C ASN A 84 11.17 13.80 12.77
N ALA A 85 10.35 14.25 11.82
CA ALA A 85 10.31 15.62 11.33
C ALA A 85 8.86 15.96 10.95
N PRO A 86 8.44 17.23 11.07
CA PRO A 86 7.11 17.64 10.70
C PRO A 86 6.84 17.36 9.21
N LEU A 87 5.67 16.82 8.91
CA LEU A 87 5.25 16.53 7.55
C LEU A 87 4.19 17.54 7.10
N CYS A 88 4.44 18.23 5.99
CA CYS A 88 3.44 19.07 5.33
C CYS A 88 2.87 18.31 4.13
N ILE A 89 1.55 18.16 4.06
CA ILE A 89 0.87 17.51 2.93
C ILE A 89 -0.06 18.53 2.31
N ASN A 90 0.06 18.77 1.00
CA ASN A 90 -0.81 19.70 0.26
C ASN A 90 -0.92 21.12 0.88
N GLY A 91 0.14 21.63 1.50
CA GLY A 91 0.13 22.96 2.13
C GLY A 91 -0.68 23.07 3.44
N SER A 92 -1.10 21.95 4.03
CA SER A 92 -1.79 21.91 5.33
C SER A 92 -0.85 22.21 6.50
N SER A 93 -1.42 22.34 7.70
CA SER A 93 -0.68 22.42 8.96
C SER A 93 0.35 21.29 9.10
N ASN A 94 1.50 21.62 9.68
CA ASN A 94 2.55 20.67 10.00
C ASN A 94 1.99 19.53 10.86
N LEU A 95 2.14 18.30 10.38
CA LEU A 95 1.82 17.10 11.12
C LEU A 95 3.05 16.66 11.90
N ASP A 96 2.99 16.69 13.23
CA ASP A 96 4.08 16.26 14.11
C ASP A 96 3.92 14.81 14.58
N LYS A 97 2.71 14.25 14.43
CA LYS A 97 2.37 12.88 14.80
C LYS A 97 1.27 12.34 13.90
N VAL A 98 1.28 11.03 13.71
CA VAL A 98 0.21 10.27 13.08
C VAL A 98 -0.83 9.91 14.14
N GLU A 99 -2.12 10.02 13.82
CA GLU A 99 -3.25 9.71 14.71
C GLU A 99 -4.13 8.60 14.12
N ASN A 100 -3.50 7.50 13.71
CA ASN A 100 -4.18 6.36 13.09
C ASN A 100 -4.93 5.52 14.14
N VAL A 101 -5.60 4.46 13.70
CA VAL A 101 -6.24 3.47 14.59
C VAL A 101 -5.66 2.09 14.31
N ALA A 102 -5.28 1.37 15.36
CA ALA A 102 -4.88 -0.03 15.27
C ALA A 102 -6.09 -0.93 15.49
N VAL A 103 -6.20 -1.98 14.68
CA VAL A 103 -7.22 -3.03 14.78
C VAL A 103 -6.54 -4.34 15.10
N ARG A 104 -7.04 -5.06 16.11
CA ARG A 104 -6.57 -6.39 16.49
C ARG A 104 -7.75 -7.36 16.46
N ILE A 105 -7.58 -8.45 15.72
CA ILE A 105 -8.56 -9.55 15.63
C ILE A 105 -7.89 -10.84 16.08
N GLU A 106 -8.54 -11.59 16.95
CA GLU A 106 -8.11 -12.87 17.48
C GLU A 106 -9.18 -13.91 17.19
N LEU A 107 -8.79 -14.97 16.48
CA LEU A 107 -9.65 -16.09 16.12
C LEU A 107 -9.76 -17.08 17.28
N SER A 108 -10.80 -17.92 17.29
CA SER A 108 -11.01 -18.97 18.32
C SER A 108 -9.90 -20.02 18.41
N ASN A 109 -9.05 -20.13 17.39
CA ASN A 109 -7.84 -20.95 17.42
C ASN A 109 -6.63 -20.25 18.08
N GLY A 110 -6.81 -19.05 18.63
CA GLY A 110 -5.80 -18.25 19.30
C GLY A 110 -4.88 -17.45 18.36
N CYS A 111 -5.08 -17.53 17.04
CA CYS A 111 -4.29 -16.75 16.08
C CYS A 111 -4.76 -15.31 16.03
N VAL A 112 -3.79 -14.39 15.98
CA VAL A 112 -4.03 -12.95 16.04
C VAL A 112 -3.59 -12.32 14.75
N GLY A 113 -4.34 -11.35 14.27
CA GLY A 113 -3.99 -10.48 13.16
C GLY A 113 -4.11 -9.01 13.52
N TRP A 114 -3.30 -8.21 12.84
CA TRP A 114 -3.22 -6.76 13.05
C TRP A 114 -3.50 -6.00 11.77
N GLY A 115 -4.19 -4.88 11.92
CA GLY A 115 -4.46 -3.93 10.85
C GLY A 115 -4.39 -2.51 11.35
N GLU A 116 -4.34 -1.58 10.40
CA GLU A 116 -4.19 -0.16 10.66
C GLU A 116 -5.16 0.61 9.77
N VAL A 117 -5.86 1.57 10.37
CA VAL A 117 -6.73 2.52 9.70
C VAL A 117 -5.98 3.84 9.63
N ALA A 118 -5.71 4.29 8.41
CA ALA A 118 -5.07 5.59 8.19
C ALA A 118 -6.09 6.71 8.40
N VAL A 119 -5.76 7.64 9.29
CA VAL A 119 -6.56 8.82 9.58
C VAL A 119 -5.72 10.02 9.21
N LEU A 120 -6.01 10.59 8.04
CA LEU A 120 -5.30 11.75 7.53
C LEU A 120 -6.30 12.90 7.31
N PRO A 121 -6.32 13.90 8.21
CA PRO A 121 -7.18 15.07 8.06
C PRO A 121 -7.00 15.71 6.68
N ASN A 122 -8.11 16.04 6.01
CA ASN A 122 -8.20 16.64 4.66
C ASN A 122 -7.92 15.71 3.47
N LEU A 123 -7.45 14.48 3.67
CA LEU A 123 -7.19 13.52 2.58
C LEU A 123 -8.05 12.26 2.70
N VAL A 124 -8.30 11.84 3.93
CA VAL A 124 -9.25 10.79 4.31
C VAL A 124 -10.46 11.47 4.96
N THR A 125 -11.65 10.90 4.78
CA THR A 125 -12.94 11.52 5.15
C THR A 125 -13.28 11.49 6.63
N VAL A 126 -12.49 10.80 7.45
CA VAL A 126 -12.79 10.53 8.87
C VAL A 126 -11.67 11.03 9.76
N ASP A 127 -12.01 11.60 10.91
CA ASP A 127 -11.08 11.86 12.00
C ASP A 127 -10.86 10.62 12.89
N GLN A 128 -9.98 10.71 13.88
CA GLN A 128 -9.60 9.53 14.68
C GLN A 128 -10.76 9.04 15.56
N GLU A 129 -11.62 9.94 16.02
CA GLU A 129 -12.76 9.61 16.87
C GLU A 129 -13.83 8.88 16.07
N GLU A 130 -14.21 9.42 14.92
CA GLU A 130 -15.15 8.78 13.99
C GLU A 130 -14.61 7.43 13.48
N ALA A 131 -13.31 7.35 13.18
CA ALA A 131 -12.67 6.10 12.79
C ALA A 131 -12.72 5.05 13.92
N LEU A 132 -12.49 5.45 15.18
CA LEU A 132 -12.59 4.55 16.33
C LEU A 132 -14.01 4.03 16.52
N GLU A 133 -15.03 4.90 16.47
CA GLU A 133 -16.43 4.49 16.59
C GLU A 133 -16.81 3.48 15.51
N THR A 134 -16.43 3.75 14.26
CA THR A 134 -16.70 2.87 13.13
C THR A 134 -15.95 1.53 13.24
N VAL A 135 -14.70 1.54 13.72
CA VAL A 135 -13.94 0.31 14.00
C VAL A 135 -14.61 -0.51 15.10
N LEU A 136 -15.12 0.14 16.15
CA LEU A 136 -15.80 -0.54 17.25
C LEU A 136 -17.09 -1.22 16.78
N GLU A 137 -17.86 -0.59 15.89
CA GLU A 137 -19.03 -1.20 15.26
C GLU A 137 -18.65 -2.47 14.47
N ALA A 138 -17.63 -2.38 13.61
CA ALA A 138 -17.13 -3.54 12.86
C ALA A 138 -16.60 -4.65 13.78
N CYS A 139 -15.89 -4.30 14.87
CA CYS A 139 -15.42 -5.25 15.87
C CYS A 139 -16.57 -5.90 16.64
N GLN A 140 -17.65 -5.17 16.92
CA GLN A 140 -18.83 -5.71 17.57
C GLN A 140 -19.52 -6.74 16.68
N PHE A 141 -19.75 -6.40 15.41
CA PHE A 141 -20.29 -7.34 14.43
C PHE A 141 -19.46 -8.63 14.36
N LEU A 142 -18.14 -8.53 14.28
CA LEU A 142 -17.24 -9.69 14.22
C LEU A 142 -17.37 -10.60 15.45
N LYS A 143 -17.53 -10.04 16.66
CA LYS A 143 -17.68 -10.80 17.91
C LYS A 143 -19.04 -11.49 18.06
N GLU A 144 -20.10 -10.86 17.54
CA GLU A 144 -21.47 -11.36 17.66
C GLU A 144 -21.85 -12.32 16.52
N SER A 145 -21.09 -12.28 15.42
CA SER A 145 -21.30 -13.12 14.25
C SER A 145 -21.01 -14.60 14.53
N PRO A 146 -21.85 -15.53 14.05
CA PRO A 146 -21.54 -16.96 14.09
C PRO A 146 -20.37 -17.29 13.15
N PRO A 147 -19.71 -18.44 13.33
CA PRO A 147 -18.67 -18.88 12.41
C PRO A 147 -19.15 -18.91 10.96
N MET A 148 -18.51 -18.15 10.08
CA MET A 148 -18.86 -18.05 8.67
C MET A 148 -17.61 -18.00 7.79
N THR A 149 -17.76 -18.19 6.49
CA THR A 149 -16.61 -18.21 5.58
C THR A 149 -15.97 -16.82 5.49
N LEU A 150 -14.65 -16.76 5.32
CA LEU A 150 -13.92 -15.49 5.20
C LEU A 150 -14.51 -14.58 4.11
N ASN A 151 -14.98 -15.16 2.99
CA ASN A 151 -15.64 -14.38 1.94
C ASN A 151 -16.91 -13.69 2.45
N LEU A 152 -17.77 -14.42 3.17
CA LEU A 152 -19.01 -13.84 3.73
C LEU A 152 -18.70 -12.76 4.76
N VAL A 153 -17.71 -12.95 5.63
CA VAL A 153 -17.31 -11.92 6.59
C VAL A 153 -16.86 -10.64 5.87
N LEU A 154 -16.00 -10.76 4.87
CA LEU A 154 -15.49 -9.61 4.13
C LEU A 154 -16.60 -8.91 3.32
N ASP A 155 -17.51 -9.69 2.72
CA ASP A 155 -18.67 -9.16 1.98
C ASP A 155 -19.64 -8.42 2.91
N GLU A 156 -19.93 -8.94 4.11
CA GLU A 156 -20.78 -8.28 5.10
C GLU A 156 -20.14 -6.98 5.62
N ILE A 157 -18.84 -7.00 5.90
CA ILE A 157 -18.09 -5.81 6.30
C ILE A 157 -18.13 -4.75 5.19
N GLY A 158 -17.86 -5.13 3.94
CA GLY A 158 -17.79 -4.18 2.84
C GLY A 158 -19.15 -3.71 2.33
N GLY A 159 -20.18 -4.56 2.41
CA GLY A 159 -21.50 -4.32 1.83
C GLY A 159 -22.51 -3.73 2.80
N ASN A 160 -22.52 -4.18 4.07
CA ASN A 160 -23.55 -3.82 5.04
C ASN A 160 -23.03 -2.93 6.16
N ILE A 161 -21.86 -3.24 6.74
CA ILE A 161 -21.33 -2.51 7.90
C ILE A 161 -20.61 -1.23 7.47
N LEU A 162 -19.73 -1.32 6.48
CA LEU A 162 -18.88 -0.22 6.03
C LEU A 162 -19.14 0.13 4.55
N PRO A 163 -20.36 0.47 4.11
CA PRO A 163 -20.70 0.63 2.70
C PRO A 163 -20.18 1.94 2.10
N GLY A 164 -19.48 1.84 0.98
CA GLY A 164 -19.05 2.99 0.18
C GLY A 164 -17.61 3.46 0.43
N PRO A 165 -17.13 4.44 -0.35
CA PRO A 165 -15.72 4.85 -0.37
C PRO A 165 -15.28 5.60 0.88
N GLN A 166 -16.19 6.25 1.61
CA GLN A 166 -15.90 7.00 2.83
C GLN A 166 -15.37 6.11 3.97
N PHE A 167 -15.71 4.82 3.96
CA PHE A 167 -15.23 3.84 4.93
C PHE A 167 -14.04 3.03 4.44
N ALA A 168 -13.48 3.33 3.26
CA ALA A 168 -12.41 2.51 2.67
C ALA A 168 -11.19 2.37 3.59
N SER A 169 -10.85 3.41 4.35
CA SER A 169 -9.74 3.36 5.31
C SER A 169 -10.04 2.43 6.49
N VAL A 170 -11.23 2.55 7.09
CA VAL A 170 -11.64 1.68 8.19
C VAL A 170 -11.72 0.23 7.72
N ARG A 171 -12.30 0.03 6.53
CA ARG A 171 -12.41 -1.28 5.90
C ARG A 171 -11.03 -1.89 5.65
N ALA A 172 -10.08 -1.12 5.13
CA ALA A 172 -8.71 -1.57 4.94
C ALA A 172 -8.07 -2.09 6.24
N GLY A 173 -8.24 -1.37 7.35
CA GLY A 173 -7.71 -1.80 8.66
C GLY A 173 -8.35 -3.08 9.16
N VAL A 174 -9.68 -3.20 9.09
CA VAL A 174 -10.40 -4.39 9.55
C VAL A 174 -10.11 -5.61 8.66
N GLU A 175 -10.18 -5.45 7.34
CA GLU A 175 -9.89 -6.52 6.37
C GLU A 175 -8.43 -7.00 6.50
N THR A 176 -7.48 -6.08 6.68
CA THR A 176 -6.06 -6.40 6.90
C THR A 176 -5.88 -7.23 8.17
N ALA A 177 -6.49 -6.80 9.29
CA ALA A 177 -6.41 -7.54 10.55
C ALA A 177 -7.00 -8.95 10.43
N LEU A 178 -8.11 -9.10 9.71
CA LEU A 178 -8.77 -10.38 9.54
C LEU A 178 -7.93 -11.32 8.65
N ILE A 179 -7.44 -10.82 7.52
CA ILE A 179 -6.62 -11.61 6.58
C ILE A 179 -5.27 -11.98 7.23
N ASP A 180 -4.67 -11.11 8.03
CA ASP A 180 -3.46 -11.41 8.79
C ASP A 180 -3.71 -12.52 9.83
N ALA A 181 -4.84 -12.48 10.54
CA ALA A 181 -5.19 -13.53 11.51
C ALA A 181 -5.37 -14.89 10.83
N VAL A 182 -6.04 -14.91 9.67
CA VAL A 182 -6.21 -16.11 8.85
C VAL A 182 -4.86 -16.61 8.34
N ALA A 183 -4.02 -15.74 7.81
CA ALA A 183 -2.67 -16.09 7.33
C ALA A 183 -1.81 -16.72 8.43
N ASN A 184 -1.87 -16.15 9.65
CA ASN A 184 -1.19 -16.68 10.83
C ASN A 184 -1.75 -18.06 11.23
N SER A 185 -3.06 -18.28 11.12
CA SER A 185 -3.68 -19.57 11.46
C SER A 185 -3.25 -20.73 10.58
N ILE A 186 -2.91 -20.45 9.33
CA ILE A 186 -2.41 -21.46 8.38
C ILE A 186 -0.89 -21.40 8.22
N ALA A 187 -0.20 -20.53 8.96
CA ALA A 187 1.24 -20.30 8.90
C ALA A 187 1.77 -20.01 7.48
N VAL A 188 1.03 -19.23 6.69
CA VAL A 188 1.40 -18.83 5.33
C VAL A 188 1.67 -17.33 5.28
N PRO A 189 2.84 -16.87 4.79
CA PRO A 189 3.08 -15.45 4.58
C PRO A 189 2.09 -14.84 3.59
N LEU A 190 1.60 -13.63 3.86
CA LEU A 190 0.58 -12.94 3.06
C LEU A 190 0.90 -12.86 1.56
N TRP A 191 2.17 -12.58 1.19
CA TRP A 191 2.59 -12.49 -0.21
C TRP A 191 2.39 -13.83 -0.96
N ARG A 192 2.53 -14.95 -0.24
CA ARG A 192 2.34 -16.29 -0.76
C ARG A 192 0.85 -16.62 -0.80
N LEU A 193 0.13 -16.23 0.26
CA LEU A 193 -1.29 -16.45 0.39
C LEU A 193 -2.10 -15.80 -0.75
N LEU A 194 -1.81 -14.53 -1.02
CA LEU A 194 -2.56 -13.72 -1.97
C LEU A 194 -2.24 -14.09 -3.43
N PHE A 195 -0.95 -14.26 -3.79
CA PHE A 195 -0.54 -14.42 -5.20
C PHE A 195 0.70 -15.31 -5.44
N GLY A 196 1.22 -16.01 -4.42
CA GLY A 196 2.33 -16.96 -4.59
C GLY A 196 3.73 -16.35 -4.79
N GLY A 197 3.88 -15.02 -4.76
CA GLY A 197 5.15 -14.30 -4.85
C GLY A 197 5.78 -14.27 -6.25
N VAL A 198 5.67 -13.13 -6.92
CA VAL A 198 6.33 -12.90 -8.22
C VAL A 198 7.76 -12.37 -8.06
N SER A 199 8.03 -11.57 -7.03
CA SER A 199 9.33 -10.93 -6.82
C SER A 199 9.72 -10.86 -5.34
N ASN A 200 11.02 -10.93 -5.06
CA ASN A 200 11.60 -10.66 -3.74
C ASN A 200 12.26 -9.27 -3.67
N SER A 201 12.09 -8.44 -4.72
CA SER A 201 12.61 -7.08 -4.80
C SER A 201 11.49 -6.10 -5.13
N LEU A 202 11.47 -4.97 -4.43
CA LEU A 202 10.56 -3.84 -4.67
C LEU A 202 11.38 -2.65 -5.22
N PHE A 203 10.83 -1.95 -6.21
CA PHE A 203 11.34 -0.67 -6.66
C PHE A 203 10.61 0.43 -5.89
N THR A 204 11.34 1.43 -5.40
CA THR A 204 10.77 2.55 -4.64
C THR A 204 11.06 3.85 -5.37
N ALA A 205 10.04 4.69 -5.54
CA ALA A 205 10.18 6.03 -6.07
C ALA A 205 9.83 7.07 -4.99
N ILE A 206 10.32 8.30 -5.17
CA ILE A 206 9.91 9.44 -4.36
C ILE A 206 9.11 10.35 -5.27
N THR A 207 7.87 10.64 -4.88
CA THR A 207 7.01 11.58 -5.58
C THR A 207 7.26 12.99 -5.07
N VAL A 208 7.43 13.93 -6.00
CA VAL A 208 7.30 15.36 -5.72
C VAL A 208 5.91 15.76 -6.17
N LYS A 209 5.02 15.99 -5.20
CA LYS A 209 3.63 16.30 -5.45
C LYS A 209 3.43 17.80 -5.54
N ASP A 210 2.75 18.24 -6.59
CA ASP A 210 2.28 19.62 -6.73
C ASP A 210 1.06 19.61 -7.66
N THR A 211 0.11 20.54 -7.45
CA THR A 211 -1.12 20.58 -8.24
C THR A 211 -0.98 21.62 -9.33
N TYR A 212 -0.83 21.18 -10.57
CA TYR A 212 -0.66 22.05 -11.72
C TYR A 212 -1.90 22.03 -12.61
N THR A 213 -2.07 23.07 -13.41
CA THR A 213 -2.81 22.95 -14.68
C THR A 213 -2.00 22.08 -15.67
N SER A 214 -2.65 21.60 -16.74
CA SER A 214 -1.94 20.81 -17.75
C SER A 214 -0.79 21.56 -18.43
N GLU A 215 -0.94 22.86 -18.63
CA GLU A 215 0.10 23.73 -19.18
C GLU A 215 1.26 23.96 -18.20
N GLU A 216 0.97 24.14 -16.91
CA GLU A 216 2.01 24.30 -15.88
C GLU A 216 2.79 23.00 -15.66
N ALA A 217 2.11 21.84 -15.62
CA ALA A 217 2.75 20.53 -15.52
C ALA A 217 3.75 20.33 -16.67
N PHE A 218 3.38 20.75 -17.89
CA PHE A 218 4.28 20.76 -19.04
C PHE A 218 5.51 21.63 -18.82
N GLN A 219 5.32 22.88 -18.37
CA GLN A 219 6.41 23.82 -18.14
C GLN A 219 7.39 23.32 -17.08
N VAL A 220 6.89 22.67 -16.02
CA VAL A 220 7.71 22.08 -14.96
C VAL A 220 8.54 20.91 -15.49
N LEU A 221 7.95 20.01 -16.28
CA LEU A 221 8.69 18.90 -16.92
C LEU A 221 9.76 19.42 -17.88
N ALA A 222 9.42 20.39 -18.73
CA ALA A 222 10.34 20.99 -19.70
C ALA A 222 11.54 21.61 -18.99
N LYS A 223 11.28 22.45 -17.97
CA LYS A 223 12.33 23.13 -17.19
C LYS A 223 13.18 22.15 -16.37
N SER A 224 12.57 21.12 -15.78
CA SER A 224 13.30 20.08 -15.05
C SER A 224 14.27 19.33 -15.98
N THR A 225 13.83 19.05 -17.20
CA THR A 225 14.66 18.42 -18.24
C THR A 225 15.82 19.34 -18.66
N GLU A 226 15.57 20.63 -18.86
CA GLU A 226 16.62 21.63 -19.14
C GLU A 226 17.66 21.72 -18.01
N MET A 227 17.23 21.54 -16.76
CA MET A 227 18.09 21.52 -15.58
C MET A 227 18.85 20.20 -15.40
N GLY A 228 18.66 19.21 -16.29
CA GLY A 228 19.31 17.90 -16.22
C GLY A 228 18.69 16.92 -15.21
N VAL A 229 17.50 17.22 -14.70
CA VAL A 229 16.75 16.31 -13.81
C VAL A 229 16.05 15.26 -14.68
N THR A 230 16.32 13.98 -14.41
CA THR A 230 15.64 12.87 -15.09
C THR A 230 14.37 12.51 -14.30
N THR A 231 13.23 13.00 -14.76
CA THR A 231 11.92 12.61 -14.22
C THR A 231 11.59 11.19 -14.69
N ILE A 232 11.22 10.31 -13.75
CA ILE A 232 10.85 8.92 -14.06
C ILE A 232 9.33 8.74 -14.01
N LEU A 233 8.68 9.42 -13.07
CA LEU A 233 7.25 9.31 -12.79
C LEU A 233 6.68 10.71 -12.53
N LEU A 234 5.44 10.94 -12.97
CA LEU A 234 4.68 12.15 -12.70
C LEU A 234 3.34 11.77 -12.07
N GLU A 235 3.21 11.96 -10.76
CA GLU A 235 2.03 11.57 -10.02
C GLU A 235 1.01 12.71 -9.92
N GLN A 236 -0.24 12.40 -10.28
CA GLN A 236 -1.40 13.26 -10.22
C GLN A 236 -1.08 14.73 -10.57
N PRO A 237 -0.61 15.00 -11.81
CA PRO A 237 -0.14 16.34 -12.17
C PRO A 237 -1.25 17.39 -12.22
N VAL A 238 -2.50 16.95 -12.36
CA VAL A 238 -3.70 17.81 -12.45
C VAL A 238 -4.68 17.53 -11.33
N HIS A 239 -5.60 18.48 -11.14
CA HIS A 239 -6.71 18.31 -10.20
C HIS A 239 -7.46 17.00 -10.45
N ARG A 240 -7.91 16.36 -9.37
CA ARG A 240 -8.50 15.00 -9.41
C ARG A 240 -9.69 14.86 -10.38
N ASP A 241 -10.45 15.94 -10.55
CA ASP A 241 -11.67 15.98 -11.36
C ASP A 241 -11.40 16.40 -12.82
N ASP A 242 -10.15 16.76 -13.16
CA ASP A 242 -9.71 17.14 -14.50
C ASP A 242 -9.28 15.92 -15.32
N TRP A 243 -10.26 15.12 -15.72
CA TRP A 243 -10.06 13.91 -16.52
C TRP A 243 -9.44 14.21 -17.90
N GLU A 244 -9.84 15.31 -18.51
CA GLU A 244 -9.31 15.74 -19.81
C GLU A 244 -7.86 16.19 -19.69
N GLY A 245 -7.51 16.99 -18.69
CA GLY A 245 -6.13 17.39 -18.43
C GLY A 245 -5.23 16.20 -18.13
N LEU A 246 -5.72 15.20 -17.37
CA LEU A 246 -4.96 14.00 -17.07
C LEU A 246 -4.68 13.19 -18.35
N ARG A 247 -5.68 13.08 -19.23
CA ARG A 247 -5.54 12.45 -20.55
C ARG A 247 -4.53 13.19 -21.41
N ASP A 248 -4.65 14.51 -21.49
CA ASP A 248 -3.87 15.33 -22.40
C ASP A 248 -2.38 15.34 -22.00
N ILE A 249 -2.06 15.41 -20.70
CA ILE A 249 -0.67 15.28 -20.22
C ILE A 249 -0.10 13.90 -20.57
N ASN A 250 -0.87 12.84 -20.34
CA ASN A 250 -0.42 11.48 -20.59
C ASN A 250 -0.13 11.25 -22.09
N ASN A 251 -1.08 11.64 -22.95
CA ASN A 251 -1.02 11.36 -24.38
C ASN A 251 -0.09 12.31 -25.15
N VAL A 252 0.00 13.59 -24.76
CA VAL A 252 0.69 14.62 -25.56
C VAL A 252 2.14 14.81 -25.13
N ILE A 253 2.47 14.62 -23.85
CA ILE A 253 3.66 15.25 -23.25
C ILE A 253 4.54 14.25 -22.52
N ALA A 254 4.01 13.55 -21.51
CA ALA A 254 4.88 12.84 -20.58
C ALA A 254 5.64 11.73 -21.30
N ARG A 255 4.96 10.93 -22.13
CA ARG A 255 5.53 9.73 -22.73
C ARG A 255 6.20 9.98 -24.09
N ASP A 256 5.49 10.60 -25.02
CA ASP A 256 5.99 10.77 -26.40
C ASP A 256 7.15 11.78 -26.51
N VAL A 257 7.16 12.81 -25.65
CA VAL A 257 8.19 13.85 -25.66
C VAL A 257 9.30 13.56 -24.64
N TYR A 258 8.95 13.10 -23.44
CA TYR A 258 9.91 12.98 -22.33
C TYR A 258 10.12 11.55 -21.81
N GLY A 259 9.36 10.55 -22.27
CA GLY A 259 9.47 9.16 -21.80
C GLY A 259 9.10 8.94 -20.33
N VAL A 260 8.30 9.83 -19.74
CA VAL A 260 7.83 9.82 -18.35
C VAL A 260 6.47 9.12 -18.25
N ASN A 261 6.29 8.27 -17.23
CA ASN A 261 4.98 7.67 -16.96
C ASN A 261 4.14 8.58 -16.05
N VAL A 262 2.85 8.71 -16.35
CA VAL A 262 1.89 9.41 -15.50
C VAL A 262 1.25 8.43 -14.52
N ILE A 263 1.12 8.83 -13.26
CA ILE A 263 0.44 8.07 -12.22
C ILE A 263 -0.86 8.79 -11.84
N ALA A 264 -1.97 8.07 -11.78
CA ALA A 264 -3.24 8.55 -11.22
C ALA A 264 -3.35 8.16 -9.74
N ASP A 265 -3.44 9.14 -8.84
CA ASP A 265 -3.65 8.94 -7.41
C ASP A 265 -5.04 9.45 -6.98
N GLU A 266 -5.23 10.76 -6.80
CA GLU A 266 -6.51 11.30 -6.34
C GLU A 266 -7.67 11.14 -7.33
N SER A 267 -7.39 11.08 -8.64
CA SER A 267 -8.38 10.80 -9.69
C SER A 267 -8.93 9.37 -9.62
N CYS A 268 -8.27 8.46 -8.89
CA CYS A 268 -8.64 7.05 -8.84
C CYS A 268 -8.93 6.59 -7.41
N ARG A 269 -10.21 6.29 -7.11
CA ARG A 269 -10.66 5.87 -5.77
C ARG A 269 -11.54 4.62 -5.78
N SER A 270 -11.90 4.13 -6.95
CA SER A 270 -12.72 2.93 -7.12
C SER A 270 -12.31 2.15 -8.37
N LEU A 271 -12.79 0.91 -8.49
CA LEU A 271 -12.65 0.12 -9.71
C LEU A 271 -13.31 0.80 -10.92
N ILE A 272 -14.41 1.53 -10.69
CA ILE A 272 -15.12 2.28 -11.74
C ILE A 272 -14.20 3.37 -12.31
N ASP A 273 -13.45 4.06 -11.45
CA ASP A 273 -12.47 5.06 -11.87
C ASP A 273 -11.34 4.42 -12.67
N VAL A 274 -10.81 3.27 -12.23
CA VAL A 274 -9.79 2.51 -12.97
C VAL A 274 -10.29 2.17 -14.38
N GLN A 275 -11.52 1.65 -14.48
CA GLN A 275 -12.13 1.30 -15.76
C GLN A 275 -12.31 2.54 -16.66
N LYS A 276 -12.68 3.68 -16.08
CA LYS A 276 -12.78 4.95 -16.79
C LYS A 276 -11.41 5.40 -17.32
N ILE A 277 -10.36 5.39 -16.49
CA ILE A 277 -8.99 5.74 -16.89
C ILE A 277 -8.53 4.86 -18.05
N VAL A 278 -8.72 3.54 -17.95
CA VAL A 278 -8.29 2.62 -19.02
C VAL A 278 -9.05 2.86 -20.32
N LYS A 279 -10.34 3.21 -20.25
CA LYS A 279 -11.17 3.52 -21.42
C LYS A 279 -10.78 4.84 -22.09
N GLU A 280 -10.40 5.86 -21.32
CA GLU A 280 -10.14 7.22 -21.81
C GLU A 280 -8.66 7.47 -22.17
N ASN A 281 -7.71 6.83 -21.48
CA ASN A 281 -6.27 7.13 -21.53
C ASN A 281 -5.40 5.98 -22.07
N HIS A 282 -6.00 4.89 -22.58
CA HIS A 282 -5.31 3.75 -23.21
C HIS A 282 -4.14 3.16 -22.40
N THR A 283 -4.40 2.31 -21.39
CA THR A 283 -3.44 1.39 -20.70
C THR A 283 -2.10 1.91 -20.16
N ASP A 284 -1.76 3.17 -20.40
CA ASP A 284 -0.42 3.72 -20.26
C ASP A 284 -0.23 4.55 -19.00
N VAL A 285 -1.34 4.88 -18.33
CA VAL A 285 -1.36 5.48 -16.99
C VAL A 285 -1.15 4.39 -15.93
N ILE A 286 -0.27 4.66 -14.97
CA ILE A 286 -0.08 3.81 -13.79
C ILE A 286 -1.11 4.22 -12.73
N ILE A 287 -1.74 3.25 -12.05
CA ILE A 287 -2.68 3.57 -10.96
C ILE A 287 -1.96 3.47 -9.62
N ASN A 288 -2.03 4.53 -8.80
CA ASN A 288 -1.55 4.51 -7.42
C ASN A 288 -2.60 3.87 -6.49
N ILE A 289 -2.28 2.67 -6.02
CA ILE A 289 -3.06 1.89 -5.08
C ILE A 289 -2.67 2.28 -3.65
N LYS A 290 -3.66 2.77 -2.89
CA LYS A 290 -3.56 2.97 -1.44
C LYS A 290 -4.67 2.18 -0.79
N LEU A 291 -4.35 1.25 0.12
CA LEU A 291 -5.36 0.42 0.77
C LEU A 291 -6.44 1.29 1.43
N ALA A 292 -6.04 2.41 2.04
CA ALA A 292 -6.95 3.37 2.64
C ALA A 292 -7.97 4.01 1.67
N LYS A 293 -7.75 3.96 0.34
CA LYS A 293 -8.70 4.45 -0.67
C LYS A 293 -9.64 3.35 -1.20
N PHE A 294 -9.18 2.10 -1.22
CA PHE A 294 -9.88 1.02 -1.95
C PHE A 294 -10.38 -0.12 -1.05
N GLY A 295 -9.91 -0.20 0.20
CA GLY A 295 -9.97 -1.45 0.97
C GLY A 295 -9.05 -2.52 0.40
N VAL A 296 -8.92 -3.65 1.08
CA VAL A 296 -8.20 -4.83 0.59
C VAL A 296 -8.99 -5.48 -0.54
N LEU A 297 -10.29 -5.74 -0.37
CA LEU A 297 -11.10 -6.39 -1.41
C LEU A 297 -11.15 -5.58 -2.71
N GLY A 298 -11.44 -4.29 -2.64
CA GLY A 298 -11.44 -3.42 -3.82
C GLY A 298 -10.06 -3.35 -4.49
N THR A 299 -8.98 -3.41 -3.71
CA THR A 299 -7.64 -3.52 -4.26
C THR A 299 -7.42 -4.84 -5.00
N LEU A 300 -7.88 -5.98 -4.46
CA LEU A 300 -7.76 -7.28 -5.12
C LEU A 300 -8.54 -7.32 -6.45
N GLU A 301 -9.70 -6.69 -6.52
CA GLU A 301 -10.46 -6.53 -7.76
C GLU A 301 -9.70 -5.71 -8.81
N ILE A 302 -9.08 -4.60 -8.39
CA ILE A 302 -8.26 -3.76 -9.27
C ILE A 302 -7.02 -4.52 -9.75
N VAL A 303 -6.37 -5.28 -8.87
CA VAL A 303 -5.23 -6.14 -9.23
C VAL A 303 -5.62 -7.17 -10.28
N GLU A 304 -6.76 -7.84 -10.11
CA GLU A 304 -7.25 -8.82 -11.08
C GLU A 304 -7.60 -8.17 -12.42
N PHE A 305 -8.23 -6.99 -12.40
CA PHE A 305 -8.49 -6.20 -13.59
C PHE A 305 -7.19 -5.77 -14.29
N ALA A 306 -6.21 -5.28 -13.54
CA ALA A 306 -4.92 -4.83 -14.05
C ALA A 306 -4.15 -5.97 -14.73
N ARG A 307 -4.14 -7.16 -14.12
CA ARG A 307 -3.52 -8.36 -14.70
C ARG A 307 -4.14 -8.78 -16.03
N LYS A 308 -5.47 -8.64 -16.18
CA LYS A 308 -6.19 -8.97 -17.42
C LYS A 308 -5.98 -7.93 -18.52
N SER A 309 -5.86 -6.66 -18.13
CA SER A 309 -5.74 -5.52 -19.05
C SER A 309 -4.29 -5.16 -19.40
N GLY A 310 -3.31 -5.71 -18.69
CA GLY A 310 -1.89 -5.34 -18.84
C GLY A 310 -1.53 -4.00 -18.19
N LEU A 311 -2.42 -3.44 -17.36
CA LEU A 311 -2.23 -2.19 -16.64
C LEU A 311 -1.15 -2.34 -15.58
N ASN A 312 -0.26 -1.35 -15.49
CA ASN A 312 0.73 -1.30 -14.41
C ASN A 312 0.14 -0.57 -13.19
N LEU A 313 0.46 -1.07 -12.01
CA LEU A 313 0.06 -0.50 -10.74
C LEU A 313 1.29 0.01 -10.00
N MET A 314 1.10 1.03 -9.17
CA MET A 314 2.00 1.40 -8.09
C MET A 314 1.26 1.14 -6.78
N ILE A 315 1.98 0.77 -5.73
CA ILE A 315 1.41 0.77 -4.38
C ILE A 315 2.08 1.86 -3.57
N ASP A 316 1.28 2.52 -2.76
CA ASP A 316 1.73 3.57 -1.86
C ASP A 316 0.92 3.50 -0.56
N SER A 317 1.37 4.26 0.42
CA SER A 317 0.71 4.40 1.72
C SER A 317 0.13 5.80 1.87
N MET A 318 -0.76 5.96 2.85
CA MET A 318 -0.92 7.27 3.47
C MET A 318 0.27 7.53 4.42
N VAL A 319 0.08 8.36 5.44
CA VAL A 319 1.03 8.43 6.56
C VAL A 319 0.71 7.27 7.52
N GLU A 320 1.25 6.11 7.19
CA GLU A 320 0.97 4.84 7.85
C GLU A 320 2.20 4.27 8.54
N THR A 321 1.97 3.40 9.53
CA THR A 321 3.04 2.68 10.21
C THR A 321 3.41 1.39 9.46
N ARG A 322 4.29 0.59 10.08
CA ARG A 322 4.69 -0.72 9.56
C ARG A 322 3.54 -1.73 9.48
N LEU A 323 2.42 -1.52 10.17
CA LEU A 323 1.27 -2.41 10.11
C LEU A 323 0.63 -2.36 8.71
N ALA A 324 0.14 -1.20 8.28
CA ALA A 324 -0.42 -1.05 6.93
C ALA A 324 0.66 -1.17 5.84
N THR A 325 1.82 -0.52 6.02
CA THR A 325 2.90 -0.56 5.02
C THR A 325 3.45 -1.98 4.81
N GLY A 326 3.50 -2.79 5.87
CA GLY A 326 3.91 -4.19 5.80
C GLY A 326 2.96 -5.01 4.92
N PHE A 327 1.65 -4.87 5.14
CA PHE A 327 0.64 -5.54 4.32
C PHE A 327 0.70 -5.09 2.87
N ALA A 328 0.84 -3.78 2.61
CA ALA A 328 1.03 -3.24 1.27
C ALA A 328 2.28 -3.83 0.58
N GLY A 329 3.41 -3.94 1.28
CA GLY A 329 4.61 -4.58 0.75
C GLY A 329 4.40 -6.06 0.37
N HIS A 330 3.66 -6.80 1.20
CA HIS A 330 3.27 -8.18 0.90
C HIS A 330 2.38 -8.28 -0.35
N LEU A 331 1.46 -7.32 -0.50
CA LEU A 331 0.59 -7.24 -1.67
C LEU A 331 1.39 -6.89 -2.93
N ALA A 332 2.33 -5.95 -2.87
CA ALA A 332 3.15 -5.55 -4.01
C ALA A 332 4.01 -6.70 -4.58
N ALA A 333 4.60 -7.50 -3.70
CA ALA A 333 5.46 -8.62 -4.06
C ALA A 333 4.70 -9.80 -4.72
N GLY A 334 3.38 -9.83 -4.58
CA GLY A 334 2.54 -10.96 -4.98
C GLY A 334 2.20 -11.01 -6.47
N PRO A 335 1.37 -10.11 -7.01
CA PRO A 335 0.73 -10.24 -8.33
C PRO A 335 1.63 -10.05 -9.55
N GLY A 336 2.74 -9.31 -9.42
CA GLY A 336 3.62 -8.97 -10.54
C GLY A 336 3.14 -7.82 -11.46
N CYS A 337 2.00 -7.19 -11.16
CA CYS A 337 1.52 -6.00 -11.88
C CYS A 337 1.95 -4.68 -11.22
N PHE A 338 2.62 -4.73 -10.05
CA PHE A 338 3.23 -3.56 -9.42
C PHE A 338 4.62 -3.29 -10.00
N LYS A 339 4.87 -2.08 -10.49
CA LYS A 339 6.12 -1.69 -11.17
C LYS A 339 6.60 -0.30 -10.78
#